data_AF-A7RP88-F1
#
_entry.id   AF-A7RP88-F1
#
_cell.length_a   1.000
_cell.length_b   1.000
_cell.length_c   1.000
_cell.angle_alpha   90.00
_cell.angle_beta   90.00
_cell.angle_gamma   90.00
#
_symmetry.space_group_name_H-M   'P 1'
#
loop_
_entity.id
_entity.type
_entity.pdbx_description
1 polymer ?
#
loop_
_entity_poly.entity_id
_entity_poly.type
_entity_poly.pdbx_seq_one_letter_code
_entity_poly.pdbx_strand_id
1 'polypeptide(L)' 'MPTSCVLEKRCGTHAPGWMVGAHPTVAQGIVTRLVCYHWSRNCCKWSNYIIQELRC' A
#
# COMPACT_ATOMS: atom_id res chain seq x y z
N MET A 1 -0.33 6.33 4.30
CA MET A 1 -0.52 4.86 4.35
C MET A 1 0.78 4.19 4.77
N PRO A 2 0.76 3.01 5.40
CA PRO A 2 1.99 2.31 5.75
C PRO A 2 2.77 1.91 4.50
N THR A 3 4.09 2.09 4.54
CA THR A 3 5.03 1.71 3.46
C THR A 3 5.77 0.39 3.76
N SER A 4 5.38 -0.28 4.84
CA SER A 4 5.92 -1.56 5.30
C SER A 4 4.79 -2.51 5.71
N CYS A 5 5.06 -3.80 5.67
CA CYS A 5 4.09 -4.83 6.02
C CYS A 5 3.49 -4.61 7.42
N VAL A 6 2.17 -4.50 7.48
CA VAL A 6 1.41 -4.33 8.72
C VAL A 6 0.94 -5.71 9.19
N LEU A 7 1.03 -6.01 10.49
CA LEU A 7 0.51 -7.26 11.07
C LEU A 7 -0.99 -7.44 10.80
N GLU A 8 -1.43 -8.68 10.65
CA GLU A 8 -2.86 -9.03 10.45
C GLU A 8 -3.76 -8.46 11.56
N LYS A 9 -5.05 -8.25 11.25
CA LYS A 9 -6.08 -7.73 12.19
C LYS A 9 -5.75 -6.34 12.76
N ARG A 10 -5.22 -5.45 11.92
CA ARG A 10 -4.90 -4.05 12.26
C ARG A 10 -5.69 -3.10 11.37
N CYS A 11 -5.75 -1.84 11.77
CA CYS A 11 -6.40 -0.76 11.00
C CYS A 11 -7.88 -1.05 10.66
N GLY A 12 -8.58 -1.82 11.50
CA GLY A 12 -10.00 -2.15 11.32
C GLY A 12 -10.31 -3.22 10.27
N THR A 13 -9.30 -3.93 9.75
CA THR A 13 -9.48 -5.01 8.76
C THR A 13 -8.70 -6.26 9.15
N HIS A 14 -9.16 -7.41 8.67
CA HIS A 14 -8.48 -8.70 8.83
C HIS A 14 -7.17 -8.75 8.02
N ALA A 15 -7.20 -8.24 6.79
CA ALA A 15 -6.07 -8.21 5.87
C ALA A 15 -5.65 -6.77 5.57
N PRO A 16 -4.80 -6.16 6.42
CA PRO A 16 -4.36 -4.79 6.23
C PRO A 16 -3.50 -4.64 4.99
N GLY A 17 -3.77 -3.57 4.25
CA GLY A 17 -3.00 -3.15 3.09
C GLY A 17 -1.80 -2.29 3.47
N TRP A 18 -0.71 -2.42 2.73
CA TRP A 18 0.45 -1.54 2.80
C TRP A 18 1.00 -1.27 1.40
N MET A 19 1.64 -0.13 1.22
CA MET A 19 2.17 0.29 -0.07
C MET A 19 3.62 -0.14 -0.25
N VAL A 20 3.92 -0.67 -1.43
CA VAL A 20 5.30 -0.90 -1.84
C VAL A 20 5.87 0.40 -2.40
N GLY A 21 6.88 0.93 -1.71
CA GLY A 21 7.60 2.15 -2.08
C GLY A 21 7.14 3.39 -1.33
N ALA A 22 7.88 4.49 -1.56
CA ALA A 22 7.60 5.77 -0.93
C ALA A 22 6.40 6.48 -1.57
N HIS A 23 5.81 7.39 -0.79
CA HIS A 23 4.85 8.35 -1.32
C HIS A 23 5.52 9.12 -2.46
N PRO A 24 4.83 9.29 -3.60
CA PRO A 24 5.36 10.08 -4.68
C PRO A 24 5.53 11.52 -4.23
N THR A 25 6.49 12.21 -4.82
CA THR A 25 6.63 13.66 -4.64
C THR A 25 5.93 14.38 -5.79
N VAL A 26 5.58 15.65 -5.60
CA VAL A 26 4.91 16.46 -6.65
C VAL A 26 5.69 16.42 -7.97
N ALA A 27 7.02 16.34 -7.92
CA ALA A 27 7.89 16.22 -9.10
C ALA A 27 7.69 14.94 -9.91
N GLN A 28 7.16 13.86 -9.31
CA GLN A 28 6.93 12.57 -9.97
C GLN A 28 5.57 12.49 -10.66
N GLY A 29 4.67 13.46 -10.43
CA GLY A 29 3.34 13.50 -11.04
C GLY A 29 2.45 12.33 -10.63
N ILE A 30 1.63 11.86 -11.57
CA ILE A 30 0.74 10.70 -11.38
C ILE A 30 1.58 9.43 -11.48
N VAL A 31 1.60 8.63 -10.42
CA VAL A 31 2.32 7.36 -10.43
C VAL A 31 1.43 6.20 -10.02
N THR A 32 1.71 5.05 -10.62
CA THR A 32 1.11 3.79 -10.19
C THR A 32 1.93 3.21 -9.04
N ARG A 33 1.25 2.74 -7.99
CA ARG A 33 1.87 2.09 -6.84
C ARG A 33 1.18 0.78 -6.52
N LEU A 34 1.97 -0.21 -6.14
CA LEU A 34 1.47 -1.51 -5.71
C LEU A 34 1.07 -1.42 -4.23
N VAL A 35 -0.14 -1.84 -3.91
CA VAL A 35 -0.61 -2.09 -2.54
C VAL A 35 -0.68 -3.58 -2.34
N CYS A 36 -0.01 -4.07 -1.31
CA CYS A 36 0.00 -5.47 -0.88
C CYS A 36 -0.90 -5.64 0.34
N TYR A 37 -1.55 -6.79 0.47
CA TYR A 37 -2.39 -7.13 1.63
C TYR A 37 -1.76 -8.29 2.40
N HIS A 38 -1.57 -8.08 3.70
CA HIS A 38 -1.02 -9.12 4.58
C HIS A 38 -2.11 -10.08 5.02
N TRP A 39 -1.95 -11.36 4.66
CA TRP A 39 -2.84 -12.43 5.10
C TRP A 39 -2.12 -13.77 5.15
N SER A 40 -2.49 -14.63 6.10
CA SER A 40 -1.95 -15.99 6.24
C SER A 40 -0.42 -16.03 6.32
N ARG A 41 0.18 -15.11 7.09
CA ARG A 41 1.63 -14.92 7.24
C ARG A 41 2.37 -14.52 5.95
N ASN A 42 1.64 -14.19 4.88
CA ASN A 42 2.22 -13.64 3.66
C ASN A 42 1.92 -12.15 3.57
N CYS A 43 2.97 -11.34 3.67
CA CYS A 43 2.89 -9.88 3.61
C CYS A 43 2.30 -9.33 2.30
N CYS A 44 2.31 -10.10 1.21
CA CYS A 44 1.68 -9.71 -0.05
C CYS A 44 0.90 -10.90 -0.62
N LYS A 45 -0.10 -11.39 0.13
CA LYS A 45 -0.96 -12.50 -0.33
C LYS A 45 -1.80 -12.08 -1.53
N TRP A 46 -2.30 -10.85 -1.49
CA TRP A 46 -2.98 -10.19 -2.59
C TRP A 46 -2.33 -8.84 -2.86
N SER A 47 -2.51 -8.34 -4.07
CA SER A 47 -2.04 -7.01 -4.42
C SER A 47 -2.91 -6.34 -5.47
N ASN A 48 -2.93 -5.01 -5.43
CA ASN A 48 -3.62 -4.16 -6.40
C ASN A 48 -2.73 -2.96 -6.75
N TYR A 49 -2.83 -2.50 -7.99
CA TYR A 49 -2.21 -1.24 -8.39
C TYR A 49 -3.19 -0.09 -8.15
N ILE A 50 -2.71 0.96 -7.47
CA ILE A 50 -3.46 2.20 -7.29
C ILE A 50 -2.74 3.34 -7.99
N ILE A 51 -3.52 4.25 -8.55
CA ILE A 51 -3.03 5.50 -9.11
C ILE A 51 -2.95 6.50 -7.96
N GLN A 52 -1.76 7.03 -7.71
CA GLN A 52 -1.57 8.14 -6.79
C GLN A 52 -1.44 9.42 -7.61
N GLU A 53 -2.45 10.28 -7.49
CA GLU A 53 -2.34 11.67 -7.90
C GLU A 53 -1.87 12.48 -6.69
N LEU A 54 -0.73 13.17 -6.81
CA LEU A 54 -0.45 14.29 -5.93
C LEU A 54 -1.17 15.51 -6.47
N ARG A 55 -2.31 15.81 -5.87
CA ARG A 55 -2.89 17.15 -5.92
C ARG A 55 -2.31 17.95 -4.76
N CYS A 56 -1.88 19.17 -5.07
CA CYS A 56 -1.42 20.16 -4.10
C CYS A 56 -2.58 20.57 -3.18
#